data_AF-A0A7G2JY99-F1
#
_entry.id   AF-A0A7G2JY99-F1
#
_cell.length_a   1.000
_cell.length_b   1.000
_cell.length_c   1.000
_cell.angle_alpha   90.00
_cell.angle_beta   90.00
_cell.angle_gamma   90.00
#
_symmetry.space_group_name_H-M   'P 1'
#
loop_
_entity.id
_entity.type
_entity.pdbx_description
1 polymer ?
#
loop_
_entity_poly.entity_id
_entity_poly.type
_entity_poly.pdbx_seq_one_letter_code
_entity_poly.pdbx_strand_id
1 'polypeptide(L)'
;MTKTKDIVKYTISAGFVSVILLASLYFSLFYLGATSAAVAEGATNGGQIFSRYVNVLFGSAGTWIMAGIIVLASLTTLVGVTSASADYFAKFSSRFSYPFWIALFTAMTITVSQYGLTDLLRITIPALL
;
A
#
# COMPACT_ATOMS: atom_id res chain seq x y z
N MET A 1 -11.94 11.46 32.33
CA MET A 1 -13.01 11.44 31.29
C MET A 1 -12.48 12.16 30.05
N THR A 2 -11.84 11.43 29.15
CA THR A 2 -11.34 11.97 27.87
C THR A 2 -12.56 12.32 27.01
N LYS A 3 -12.77 13.59 26.72
CA LYS A 3 -13.91 14.04 25.92
C LYS A 3 -13.77 13.45 24.51
N THR A 4 -14.64 12.52 24.14
CA THR A 4 -14.70 11.89 22.81
C THR A 4 -14.64 12.93 21.68
N LYS A 5 -15.19 14.12 21.92
CA LYS A 5 -15.18 15.26 21.00
C LYS A 5 -13.76 15.76 20.63
N ASP A 6 -12.82 15.73 21.58
CA ASP A 6 -11.44 16.17 21.35
C ASP A 6 -10.66 15.10 20.56
N ILE A 7 -10.81 13.82 20.92
CA ILE A 7 -10.18 12.70 20.19
C ILE A 7 -10.61 12.70 18.72
N VAL A 8 -11.91 12.84 18.45
CA VAL A 8 -12.45 12.90 17.08
C VAL A 8 -11.88 14.09 16.31
N LYS A 9 -11.76 15.26 16.93
CA LYS A 9 -11.18 16.45 16.29
C LYS A 9 -9.70 16.25 15.92
N TYR A 10 -8.91 15.67 16.82
CA TYR A 10 -7.50 15.36 16.54
C TYR A 10 -7.36 14.28 15.46
N THR A 11 -8.18 13.22 15.50
CA THR A 11 -8.18 12.17 14.46
C THR A 11 -8.53 12.73 13.09
N ILE A 12 -9.54 13.59 12.99
CA ILE A 12 -9.91 14.23 11.71
C ILE A 12 -8.79 15.15 11.21
N SER A 13 -8.19 15.96 12.09
CA SER A 13 -7.08 16.84 11.70
C SER A 13 -5.86 16.04 11.22
N ALA A 14 -5.49 14.96 11.92
CA ALA A 14 -4.38 14.09 11.53
C ALA A 14 -4.67 13.33 10.22
N GLY A 15 -5.91 12.87 10.05
CA GLY A 15 -6.37 12.23 8.82
C GLY A 15 -6.31 13.18 7.63
N PHE A 16 -6.75 14.42 7.79
CA PHE A 16 -6.74 15.43 6.72
C PHE A 16 -5.31 15.74 6.24
N VAL A 17 -4.37 15.92 7.18
CA VAL A 17 -2.94 16.11 6.85
C VAL A 17 -2.39 14.90 6.08
N SER A 18 -2.73 13.69 6.52
CA SER A 18 -2.28 12.45 5.85
C SER A 18 -2.82 12.35 4.42
N VAL A 19 -4.09 12.69 4.19
CA VAL A 19 -4.73 12.67 2.86
C VAL A 19 -4.06 13.67 1.92
N ILE A 20 -3.77 14.90 2.38
CA ILE A 20 -3.09 15.91 1.55
C ILE A 20 -1.71 15.40 1.13
N LEU A 21 -0.96 14.83 2.06
CA LEU A 21 0.40 14.35 1.82
C LEU A 21 0.39 13.16 0.85
N LEU A 22 -0.56 12.22 1.02
CA LEU A 22 -0.77 11.13 0.06
C LEU A 22 -1.18 11.65 -1.32
N ALA A 23 -2.10 12.62 -1.40
CA ALA A 23 -2.55 13.17 -2.67
C ALA A 23 -1.39 13.81 -3.46
N SER A 24 -0.50 14.54 -2.77
CA SER A 24 0.70 15.11 -3.38
C SER A 24 1.68 14.03 -3.88
N LEU A 25 1.86 12.94 -3.13
CA LEU A 25 2.66 11.79 -3.57
C LEU A 25 2.05 11.09 -4.77
N TYR A 26 0.73 10.86 -4.77
CA TYR A 26 0.02 10.26 -5.90
C TYR A 26 0.10 11.11 -7.16
N PHE A 27 0.05 12.44 -7.03
CA PHE A 27 0.25 13.33 -8.17
C PHE A 27 1.65 13.19 -8.77
N SER A 28 2.68 13.06 -7.92
CA SER A 28 4.05 12.82 -8.35
C SER A 28 4.21 11.45 -9.03
N LEU A 29 3.58 10.40 -8.48
CA LEU A 29 3.54 9.06 -9.07
C LEU A 29 2.79 9.04 -10.41
N PHE A 30 1.71 9.82 -10.54
CA PHE A 30 0.96 9.96 -11.78
C PHE A 30 1.81 10.65 -12.85
N TYR A 31 2.53 11.72 -12.50
CA TYR A 31 3.47 12.39 -13.39
C TYR A 31 4.60 11.45 -13.85
N LEU A 32 5.12 10.64 -12.92
CA LEU A 32 6.09 9.59 -13.21
C LEU A 32 5.51 8.53 -14.17
N GLY A 33 4.26 8.11 -13.96
CA GLY A 33 3.54 7.20 -14.86
C GLY A 33 3.26 7.79 -16.23
N ALA A 34 2.91 9.07 -16.33
CA ALA A 34 2.71 9.75 -17.62
C ALA A 34 4.01 9.90 -18.41
N THR A 35 5.13 10.17 -17.71
CA THR A 35 6.47 10.25 -18.30
C THR A 35 7.10 8.88 -18.55
N SER A 36 6.51 7.80 -18.03
CA SER A 36 7.05 6.44 -18.17
C SER A 36 7.12 5.96 -19.61
N ALA A 37 6.31 6.48 -20.52
CA ALA A 37 6.42 6.19 -21.95
C ALA A 37 7.78 6.63 -22.55
N ALA A 38 8.43 7.65 -21.98
CA ALA A 38 9.73 8.15 -22.44
C ALA A 38 10.94 7.51 -21.74
N VAL A 39 10.75 6.88 -20.57
CA VAL A 39 11.86 6.39 -19.70
C VAL A 39 11.80 4.87 -19.47
N ALA A 40 10.65 4.25 -19.69
CA ALA A 40 10.39 2.83 -19.39
C ALA A 40 9.65 2.14 -20.55
N GLU A 41 10.24 2.13 -21.74
CA GLU A 41 9.78 1.27 -22.84
C GLU A 41 9.71 -0.20 -22.35
N GLY A 42 8.51 -0.79 -22.37
CA GLY A 42 8.28 -2.19 -21.99
C GLY A 42 7.98 -2.47 -20.51
N ALA A 43 7.84 -1.46 -19.65
CA ALA A 43 7.38 -1.69 -18.28
C ALA A 43 5.88 -2.03 -18.25
N THR A 44 5.54 -3.20 -17.73
CA THR A 44 4.16 -3.73 -17.75
C THR A 44 3.37 -3.41 -16.48
N ASN A 45 4.02 -2.88 -15.44
CA ASN A 45 3.39 -2.56 -14.16
C ASN A 45 4.08 -1.39 -13.43
N GLY A 46 3.36 -0.76 -12.49
CA GLY A 46 3.84 0.40 -11.74
C GLY A 46 5.10 0.14 -10.90
N GLY A 47 5.28 -1.08 -10.38
CA GLY A 47 6.48 -1.47 -9.63
C GLY A 47 7.74 -1.47 -10.50
N GLN A 48 7.64 -1.98 -11.74
CA GLN A 48 8.72 -1.95 -12.71
C GLN A 48 9.06 -0.53 -13.16
N ILE A 49 8.04 0.31 -13.45
CA ILE A 49 8.25 1.72 -13.81
C ILE A 49 9.05 2.42 -12.71
N PHE A 50 8.63 2.27 -11.46
CA PHE A 50 9.26 2.91 -10.32
C PHE A 50 10.70 2.41 -10.08
N SER A 51 10.91 1.10 -10.12
CA SER A 51 12.25 0.50 -9.92
C SER A 51 13.23 0.91 -11.02
N ARG A 52 12.78 0.96 -12.28
CA ARG A 52 13.59 1.44 -13.41
C ARG A 52 13.93 2.92 -13.28
N TYR A 53 12.97 3.75 -12.88
CA TYR A 53 13.19 5.18 -12.70
C TYR A 53 14.25 5.47 -11.62
N VAL A 54 14.16 4.77 -10.48
CA VAL A 54 15.18 4.82 -9.43
C VAL A 54 16.53 4.36 -9.96
N ASN A 55 16.57 3.28 -10.74
CA ASN A 55 17.82 2.76 -11.29
C ASN A 55 18.49 3.76 -12.25
N VAL A 56 17.71 4.48 -13.06
CA VAL A 56 18.21 5.53 -13.96
C VAL A 56 18.71 6.74 -13.18
N LEU A 57 18.02 7.17 -12.12
CA LEU A 57 18.40 8.35 -11.34
C LEU A 57 19.51 8.12 -10.31
N PHE A 58 19.49 6.97 -9.62
CA PHE A 58 20.35 6.66 -8.47
C PHE A 58 21.26 5.45 -8.69
N GLY A 59 21.19 4.79 -9.86
CA GLY A 59 21.98 3.60 -10.16
C GLY A 59 21.58 2.35 -9.37
N SER A 60 22.44 1.34 -9.41
CA SER A 60 22.22 0.03 -8.75
C SER A 60 22.12 0.14 -7.21
N ALA A 61 22.88 1.05 -6.59
CA ALA A 61 22.82 1.29 -5.15
C ALA A 61 21.45 1.84 -4.71
N GLY A 62 20.84 2.70 -5.53
CA GLY A 62 19.49 3.23 -5.28
C GLY A 62 18.42 2.14 -5.28
N THR A 63 18.53 1.15 -6.15
CA THR A 63 17.56 0.04 -6.22
C THR A 63 17.49 -0.76 -4.91
N TRP A 64 18.63 -1.04 -4.27
CA TRP A 64 18.66 -1.74 -2.98
C TRP A 64 18.01 -0.94 -1.85
N ILE A 65 18.31 0.36 -1.79
CA ILE A 65 17.70 1.26 -0.80
C ILE A 65 16.18 1.33 -1.01
N MET A 66 15.73 1.47 -2.25
CA MET A 66 14.30 1.53 -2.56
C MET A 66 13.58 0.23 -2.26
N ALA A 67 14.20 -0.93 -2.51
CA ALA A 67 13.64 -2.21 -2.08
C ALA A 67 13.43 -2.23 -0.56
N GLY A 68 14.41 -1.77 0.22
CA GLY A 68 14.29 -1.64 1.68
C GLY A 68 13.15 -0.70 2.10
N ILE A 69 13.04 0.47 1.47
CA ILE A 69 11.96 1.43 1.75
C ILE A 69 10.58 0.84 1.42
N ILE A 70 10.43 0.16 0.28
CA ILE A 70 9.17 -0.47 -0.13
C ILE A 70 8.77 -1.58 0.84
N VAL A 71 9.73 -2.40 1.29
CA VAL A 71 9.47 -3.44 2.29
C VAL A 71 9.03 -2.82 3.61
N LEU A 72 9.71 -1.79 4.10
CA LEU A 72 9.33 -1.10 5.35
C LEU A 72 7.95 -0.42 5.25
N ALA A 73 7.67 0.23 4.13
CA ALA A 73 6.39 0.88 3.87
C ALA A 73 5.25 -0.14 3.83
N SER A 74 5.42 -1.21 3.05
CA SER A 74 4.41 -2.29 2.94
C SER A 74 4.20 -3.04 4.24
N LEU A 75 5.26 -3.25 5.04
CA LEU A 75 5.15 -3.85 6.37
C LEU A 75 4.31 -2.97 7.31
N THR A 76 4.54 -1.65 7.30
CA THR A 76 3.76 -0.70 8.11
C THR A 76 2.29 -0.67 7.68
N THR A 77 2.01 -0.68 6.37
CA THR A 77 0.64 -0.77 5.86
C THR A 77 -0.03 -2.08 6.26
N LEU A 78 0.68 -3.21 6.16
CA LEU A 78 0.17 -4.51 6.56
C LEU A 78 -0.18 -4.51 8.05
N VAL A 79 0.69 -4.00 8.91
CA VAL A 79 0.43 -3.87 10.36
C VAL A 79 -0.77 -2.96 10.63
N GLY A 80 -0.88 -1.82 9.93
CA GLY A 80 -1.99 -0.88 10.09
C GLY A 80 -3.35 -1.47 9.69
N VAL A 81 -3.44 -2.06 8.51
CA VAL A 81 -4.68 -2.70 8.00
C VAL A 81 -5.05 -3.90 8.89
N THR A 82 -4.09 -4.76 9.22
CA THR A 82 -4.31 -5.93 10.05
C THR A 82 -4.85 -5.54 11.43
N SER A 83 -4.25 -4.53 12.07
CA SER A 83 -4.70 -4.02 13.36
C SER A 83 -6.10 -3.42 13.29
N ALA A 84 -6.38 -2.59 12.27
CA ALA A 84 -7.71 -2.00 12.06
C ALA A 84 -8.79 -3.05 11.78
N SER A 85 -8.50 -4.05 10.93
CA SER A 85 -9.42 -5.15 10.63
C SER A 85 -9.69 -6.00 11.87
N ALA A 86 -8.66 -6.27 12.67
CA ALA A 86 -8.81 -7.06 13.88
C ALA A 86 -9.62 -6.29 14.95
N ASP A 87 -9.45 -4.97 15.11
CA ASP A 87 -10.30 -4.14 15.98
C ASP A 87 -11.77 -4.11 15.50
N TYR A 88 -11.99 -3.97 14.19
CA TYR A 88 -13.32 -4.06 13.58
C TYR A 88 -13.99 -5.42 13.82
N PHE A 89 -13.24 -6.52 13.66
CA PHE A 89 -13.78 -7.86 13.84
C PHE A 89 -13.98 -8.23 15.30
N ALA A 90 -13.12 -7.74 16.20
CA ALA A 90 -13.29 -7.88 17.64
C ALA A 90 -14.58 -7.21 18.15
N LYS A 91 -14.98 -6.08 17.53
CA LYS A 91 -16.29 -5.46 17.79
C LYS A 91 -17.46 -6.26 17.24
N PHE A 92 -17.28 -6.99 16.14
CA PHE A 92 -18.36 -7.69 15.44
C PHE A 92 -18.56 -9.16 15.91
N SER A 93 -17.55 -9.79 16.52
CA SER A 93 -17.65 -11.20 16.93
C SER A 93 -16.99 -11.44 18.29
N SER A 94 -17.79 -11.63 19.34
CA SER A 94 -17.29 -12.07 20.66
C SER A 94 -16.87 -13.56 20.71
N ARG A 95 -16.75 -14.24 19.56
CA ARG A 95 -16.56 -15.70 19.46
C ARG A 95 -15.34 -16.17 18.66
N PHE A 96 -14.73 -15.35 17.81
CA PHE A 96 -13.58 -15.74 16.99
C PHE A 96 -12.33 -14.90 17.30
N SER A 97 -11.21 -15.57 17.54
CA SER A 97 -9.98 -15.00 18.11
C SER A 97 -9.26 -14.07 17.13
N TYR A 98 -8.84 -12.89 17.61
CA TYR A 98 -8.00 -11.89 16.94
C TYR A 98 -6.88 -12.48 16.05
N PRO A 99 -6.07 -13.46 16.52
CA PRO A 99 -5.01 -14.06 15.71
C PRO A 99 -5.49 -14.92 14.53
N PHE A 100 -6.73 -15.45 14.56
CA PHE A 100 -7.26 -16.28 13.47
C PHE A 100 -7.52 -15.46 12.21
N TRP A 101 -8.12 -14.28 12.35
CA TRP A 101 -8.36 -13.37 11.23
C TRP A 101 -7.06 -12.84 10.63
N ILE A 102 -6.08 -12.53 11.48
CA ILE A 102 -4.74 -12.10 11.04
C ILE A 102 -4.03 -13.23 10.28
N ALA A 103 -4.10 -14.47 10.77
CA ALA A 103 -3.52 -15.63 10.11
C ALA A 103 -4.20 -15.91 8.76
N LEU A 104 -5.53 -15.79 8.68
CA LEU A 104 -6.28 -15.96 7.44
C LEU A 104 -5.91 -14.91 6.40
N PHE A 105 -5.87 -13.62 6.77
CA PHE A 105 -5.49 -12.54 5.87
C PHE A 105 -4.04 -12.65 5.41
N THR A 106 -3.13 -13.01 6.31
CA THR A 106 -1.72 -13.26 5.97
C THR A 106 -1.59 -14.45 5.02
N ALA A 107 -2.28 -15.55 5.28
CA ALA A 107 -2.28 -16.73 4.41
C ALA A 107 -2.84 -16.43 3.00
N MET A 108 -3.94 -15.68 2.93
CA MET A 108 -4.50 -15.19 1.66
C MET A 108 -3.50 -14.30 0.93
N THR A 109 -2.86 -13.36 1.64
CA THR A 109 -1.86 -12.44 1.04
C THR A 109 -0.64 -13.18 0.54
N ILE A 110 -0.14 -14.20 1.26
CA ILE A 110 0.97 -15.05 0.82
C ILE A 110 0.59 -15.84 -0.43
N THR A 111 -0.65 -16.35 -0.47
CA THR A 111 -1.16 -17.07 -1.65
C THR A 111 -1.24 -16.14 -2.85
N VAL A 112 -1.77 -14.93 -2.66
CA VAL A 112 -1.87 -13.89 -3.69
C VAL A 112 -0.49 -13.39 -4.13
N SER A 113 0.46 -13.26 -3.21
CA SER A 113 1.82 -12.78 -3.49
C SER A 113 2.63 -13.72 -4.38
N GLN A 114 2.23 -14.99 -4.51
CA GLN A 114 2.83 -15.91 -5.47
C GLN A 114 2.42 -15.59 -6.91
N TYR A 115 1.28 -14.93 -7.11
CA TYR A 115 0.84 -14.42 -8.40
C TYR A 115 1.45 -13.03 -8.64
N GLY A 116 2.11 -12.84 -9.78
CA GLY A 116 2.81 -11.59 -10.09
C GLY A 116 1.84 -10.41 -10.27
N LEU A 117 2.34 -9.18 -10.04
CA LEU A 117 1.55 -7.95 -10.20
C LEU A 117 0.88 -7.84 -11.57
N THR A 118 1.50 -8.39 -12.63
CA THR A 118 0.93 -8.40 -13.99
C THR A 118 -0.28 -9.33 -14.12
N ASP A 119 -0.25 -10.51 -13.50
CA ASP A 119 -1.42 -11.42 -13.48
C ASP A 119 -2.55 -10.85 -12.64
N LEU A 120 -2.20 -10.22 -11.52
CA LEU A 120 -3.15 -9.47 -10.71
C LEU A 120 -3.81 -8.36 -11.52
N LEU A 121 -3.03 -7.50 -12.20
CA LEU A 121 -3.57 -6.44 -13.05
C LEU A 121 -4.48 -6.99 -14.16
N ARG A 122 -4.13 -8.13 -14.77
CA ARG A 122 -4.94 -8.75 -15.83
C ARG A 122 -6.29 -9.25 -15.32
N ILE A 123 -6.39 -9.65 -14.05
CA ILE A 123 -7.63 -10.02 -13.37
C ILE A 123 -8.41 -8.78 -12.91
N THR A 124 -7.72 -7.72 -12.48
CA THR A 124 -8.40 -6.51 -11.95
C THR A 124 -8.89 -5.58 -13.06
N ILE A 125 -8.23 -5.53 -14.23
CA ILE A 125 -8.69 -4.75 -15.39
C ILE A 125 -10.14 -5.08 -15.79
N PRO A 126 -10.54 -6.36 -15.98
CA PRO A 126 -11.93 -6.71 -16.28
C PRO A 126 -12.89 -6.53 -15.10
N ALA A 127 -12.40 -6.26 -13.89
CA ALA A 127 -13.24 -5.88 -12.75
C ALA A 127 -13.44 -4.36 -12.62
N LEU A 128 -12.65 -3.56 -13.36
CA LEU A 128 -12.65 -2.08 -13.34
C LEU A 128 -13.41 -1.49 -14.55
N LEU A 129 -13.65 -2.29 -15.58
CA LEU A 129 -14.55 -2.04 -16.73
C LEU A 129 -15.92 -2.67 -16.49
#